data_AF-A0A933Z9A2-F1
#
_entry.id   AF-A0A933Z9A2-F1
#
_cell.length_a   1.000
_cell.length_b   1.000
_cell.length_c   1.000
_cell.angle_alpha   90.00
_cell.angle_beta   90.00
_cell.angle_gamma   90.00
#
_symmetry.space_group_name_H-M   'P 1'
#
loop_
_entity.id
_entity.type
_entity.pdbx_description
1 polymer ?
#
loop_
_entity_poly.entity_id
_entity_poly.type
_entity_poly.pdbx_seq_one_letter_code
_entity_poly.pdbx_strand_id
1 'polypeptide(L)'
;MCDALAVRKLIAIAALAALVTPACKASVNVNAKAKVDEPQEEVANAPAPQEELNPPPQATQTDYFGVARGLSLVPGRPAVCSCVAAAYGYPGDEAFKWRGVPPKVANDALVVAIGTNGVPCDKQGPGPSIHAIDRDGEDVIVVLEEWNQARPQALGAIIPNPGANGHIYLRGHDKKTIYGHPAGAGAGPHGRWCRIGQGTGAANTVVTPTQKVEDPQHASPSDTVR
;
A
#
# COMPACT_ATOMS: atom_id res chain seq x y z
N MET A 1 -14.14 13.59 -50.95
CA MET A 1 -15.51 14.04 -51.29
C MET A 1 -16.46 13.30 -50.37
N CYS A 2 -17.32 14.06 -49.63
CA CYS A 2 -18.53 13.67 -48.87
C CYS A 2 -18.33 12.75 -47.63
N ASP A 3 -18.81 13.00 -46.41
CA ASP A 3 -19.64 14.02 -45.73
C ASP A 3 -19.24 13.95 -44.22
N ALA A 4 -19.14 14.99 -43.37
CA ALA A 4 -20.01 16.09 -42.95
C ALA A 4 -21.17 15.73 -41.99
N LEU A 5 -21.15 16.39 -40.80
CA LEU A 5 -22.26 16.70 -39.87
C LEU A 5 -22.70 15.60 -38.89
N ALA A 6 -22.36 15.71 -37.60
CA ALA A 6 -23.03 16.51 -36.55
C ALA A 6 -24.25 15.80 -35.95
N VAL A 7 -24.26 15.58 -34.63
CA VAL A 7 -25.37 15.98 -33.73
C VAL A 7 -24.86 15.97 -32.28
N ARG A 8 -24.83 17.18 -31.72
CA ARG A 8 -24.83 17.50 -30.29
C ARG A 8 -26.06 16.90 -29.61
N LYS A 9 -25.92 16.25 -28.45
CA LYS A 9 -26.92 16.38 -27.38
C LYS A 9 -26.25 16.44 -26.01
N LEU A 10 -26.33 17.65 -25.45
CA LEU A 10 -26.27 17.95 -24.02
C LEU A 10 -27.28 17.11 -23.26
N ILE A 11 -26.86 16.45 -22.19
CA ILE A 11 -27.75 16.10 -21.08
C ILE A 11 -27.06 16.57 -19.80
N ALA A 12 -27.55 17.70 -19.30
CA ALA A 12 -27.33 18.16 -17.93
C ALA A 12 -28.32 17.41 -17.03
N ILE A 13 -27.83 16.74 -15.99
CA ILE A 13 -28.65 16.38 -14.83
C ILE A 13 -27.85 16.73 -13.59
N ALA A 14 -28.35 17.76 -12.91
CA ALA A 14 -28.00 18.11 -11.55
C ALA A 14 -28.68 17.13 -10.58
N ALA A 15 -27.95 16.68 -9.55
CA ALA A 15 -28.56 16.17 -8.34
C ALA A 15 -27.66 16.51 -7.15
N LEU A 16 -28.14 17.48 -6.35
CA LEU A 16 -27.72 17.70 -4.98
C LEU A 16 -27.89 16.41 -4.17
N ALA A 17 -26.88 16.02 -3.42
CA ALA A 17 -27.05 15.12 -2.28
C ALA A 17 -26.33 15.69 -1.07
N ALA A 18 -27.10 15.82 0.00
CA ALA A 18 -26.83 16.58 1.20
C ALA A 18 -25.76 15.95 2.11
N LEU A 19 -25.13 16.84 2.87
CA LEU A 19 -24.25 16.60 4.00
C LEU A 19 -24.90 15.70 5.06
N VAL A 20 -24.23 14.61 5.42
CA VAL A 20 -24.40 13.94 6.73
C VAL A 20 -23.02 13.60 7.27
N THR A 21 -22.56 14.37 8.26
CA THR A 21 -21.32 14.09 9.01
C THR A 21 -21.61 13.19 10.21
N PRO A 22 -21.04 11.99 10.32
CA PRO A 22 -21.05 11.25 11.58
C PRO A 22 -20.04 11.85 12.56
N ALA A 23 -20.53 12.29 13.72
CA ALA A 23 -19.72 12.72 14.85
C ALA A 23 -19.07 11.50 15.52
N CYS A 24 -17.74 11.44 15.55
CA CYS A 24 -17.02 10.43 16.34
C CYS A 24 -17.17 10.73 17.84
N LYS A 25 -17.91 9.89 18.55
CA LYS A 25 -17.86 9.79 20.02
C LYS A 25 -16.54 9.09 20.40
N ALA A 26 -15.58 9.84 20.95
CA ALA A 26 -14.42 9.27 21.61
C ALA A 26 -14.75 9.03 23.09
N SER A 27 -14.97 7.78 23.49
CA SER A 27 -15.06 7.38 24.89
C SER A 27 -13.67 6.98 25.39
N VAL A 28 -13.07 7.82 26.23
CA VAL A 28 -11.83 7.51 26.96
C VAL A 28 -12.17 6.69 28.20
N ASN A 29 -11.72 5.43 28.22
CA ASN A 29 -11.75 4.59 29.41
C ASN A 29 -10.43 4.77 30.17
N VAL A 30 -10.40 5.77 31.06
CA VAL A 30 -9.26 6.02 31.94
C VAL A 30 -9.42 5.15 33.18
N ASN A 31 -8.74 4.00 33.20
CA ASN A 31 -8.64 3.19 34.41
C ASN A 31 -7.41 3.63 35.20
N ALA A 32 -7.57 4.69 35.99
CA ALA A 32 -6.58 5.12 36.97
C ALA A 32 -6.68 4.21 38.20
N LYS A 33 -5.84 3.17 38.26
CA LYS A 33 -5.52 2.52 39.54
C LYS A 33 -4.42 3.31 40.22
N ALA A 34 -4.81 4.30 41.00
CA ALA A 34 -4.00 4.80 42.10
C ALA A 34 -3.85 3.67 43.12
N LYS A 35 -2.63 3.17 43.31
CA LYS A 35 -2.32 2.29 44.43
C LYS A 35 -1.54 3.12 45.45
N VAL A 36 -2.11 3.11 46.64
CA VAL A 36 -1.72 3.78 47.87
C VAL A 36 -0.36 3.26 48.34
N ASP A 37 0.50 4.19 48.72
CA ASP A 37 1.73 3.97 49.50
C ASP A 37 1.36 3.49 50.91
N GLU A 38 1.91 2.34 51.32
CA GLU A 38 2.10 1.99 52.72
C GLU A 38 3.61 1.84 52.98
N PRO A 39 4.16 2.45 54.05
CA PRO A 39 5.58 2.35 54.38
C PRO A 39 5.85 1.02 55.10
N GLN A 40 6.69 0.17 54.52
CA GLN A 40 7.25 -0.99 55.21
C GLN A 40 8.78 -0.91 55.31
N GLU A 41 9.20 -0.99 56.57
CA GLU A 41 10.50 -1.32 57.15
C GLU A 41 11.68 -1.66 56.22
N GLU A 42 12.76 -0.91 56.46
CA GLU A 42 14.13 -1.14 56.04
C GLU A 42 14.68 -2.44 56.65
N VAL A 43 14.61 -3.53 55.89
CA VAL A 43 15.43 -4.72 56.13
C VAL A 43 16.56 -4.70 55.10
N ALA A 44 17.77 -4.45 55.57
CA ALA A 44 19.00 -4.47 54.79
C ALA A 44 19.22 -5.88 54.17
N ASN A 45 18.73 -6.05 52.94
CA ASN A 45 19.07 -7.16 52.08
C ASN A 45 19.96 -6.62 50.95
N ALA A 46 21.16 -7.18 50.84
CA ALA A 46 22.10 -6.86 49.78
C ALA A 46 21.41 -7.00 48.41
N PRO A 47 21.53 -6.01 47.52
CA PRO A 47 20.89 -6.07 46.21
C PRO A 47 21.56 -7.17 45.38
N ALA A 48 20.85 -8.27 45.18
CA ALA A 48 21.12 -9.14 44.06
C ALA A 48 21.04 -8.30 42.77
N PRO A 49 21.91 -8.51 41.77
CA PRO A 49 21.81 -7.82 40.50
C PRO A 49 20.41 -8.06 39.93
N GLN A 50 19.57 -7.02 39.96
CA GLN A 50 18.36 -7.02 39.19
C GLN A 50 18.84 -6.96 37.74
N GLU A 51 18.91 -8.12 37.08
CA GLU A 51 18.86 -8.17 35.63
C GLU A 51 17.57 -7.46 35.24
N GLU A 52 17.71 -6.17 34.93
CA GLU A 52 16.69 -5.36 34.31
C GLU A 52 16.36 -6.09 33.00
N LEU A 53 15.29 -6.89 33.07
CA LEU A 53 14.64 -7.55 31.94
C LEU A 53 14.17 -6.44 31.01
N ASN A 54 15.11 -5.90 30.23
CA ASN A 54 14.81 -5.05 29.11
C ASN A 54 13.85 -5.86 28.26
N PRO A 55 12.57 -5.44 28.12
CA PRO A 55 11.65 -6.14 27.25
C PRO A 55 12.33 -6.25 25.88
N PRO A 56 12.30 -7.43 25.25
CA PRO A 56 12.95 -7.61 23.95
C PRO A 56 12.47 -6.47 23.05
N PRO A 57 13.39 -5.79 22.32
CA PRO A 57 13.05 -4.64 21.53
C PRO A 57 11.85 -5.01 20.66
N GLN A 58 10.71 -4.37 20.92
CA GLN A 58 9.50 -4.65 20.17
C GLN A 58 9.85 -4.40 18.72
N ALA A 59 9.66 -5.41 17.87
CA ALA A 59 9.82 -5.27 16.44
C ALA A 59 8.90 -4.13 16.02
N THR A 60 9.47 -2.96 15.74
CA THR A 60 8.75 -1.82 15.20
C THR A 60 8.05 -2.33 13.95
N GLN A 61 6.72 -2.31 13.92
CA GLN A 61 5.98 -2.64 12.71
C GLN A 61 5.92 -1.41 11.82
N THR A 62 5.82 -1.60 10.51
CA THR A 62 5.62 -0.48 9.60
C THR A 62 4.18 0.03 9.73
N ASP A 63 4.02 1.30 10.11
CA ASP A 63 2.70 1.90 10.37
C ASP A 63 1.84 2.07 9.11
N TYR A 64 2.45 2.05 7.92
CA TYR A 64 1.77 2.36 6.67
C TYR A 64 2.29 1.57 5.48
N PHE A 65 1.35 0.96 4.74
CA PHE A 65 1.58 0.39 3.41
C PHE A 65 0.70 1.12 2.39
N GLY A 66 1.28 1.47 1.25
CA GLY A 66 0.58 2.16 0.17
C GLY A 66 1.46 3.10 -0.64
N VAL A 67 0.83 4.02 -1.35
CA VAL A 67 1.50 4.94 -2.26
C VAL A 67 2.36 5.96 -1.50
N ALA A 68 3.64 6.02 -1.84
CA ALA A 68 4.62 6.94 -1.27
C ALA A 68 4.97 8.04 -2.29
N ARG A 69 4.21 9.14 -2.31
CA ARG A 69 4.33 10.21 -3.33
C ARG A 69 5.67 10.97 -3.33
N GLY A 70 6.46 10.84 -2.28
CA GLY A 70 7.81 11.38 -2.19
C GLY A 70 8.88 10.47 -2.79
N LEU A 71 8.57 9.21 -3.04
CA LEU A 71 9.51 8.21 -3.54
C LEU A 71 9.54 8.20 -5.08
N SER A 72 10.75 8.16 -5.63
CA SER A 72 11.01 8.06 -7.06
C SER A 72 12.21 7.16 -7.33
N LEU A 73 12.27 6.61 -8.55
CA LEU A 73 13.39 5.80 -9.02
C LEU A 73 14.51 6.71 -9.57
N VAL A 74 15.76 6.41 -9.23
CA VAL A 74 16.92 7.05 -9.87
C VAL A 74 16.94 6.71 -11.38
N PRO A 75 17.13 7.69 -12.29
CA PRO A 75 17.04 7.48 -13.72
C PRO A 75 18.17 6.60 -14.29
N GLY A 76 17.99 6.12 -15.53
CA GLY A 76 19.02 5.35 -16.26
C GLY A 76 18.97 3.84 -16.06
N ARG A 77 17.93 3.32 -15.39
CA ARG A 77 17.74 1.89 -15.18
C ARG A 77 17.06 1.25 -16.40
N PRO A 78 17.43 0.01 -16.78
CA PRO A 78 16.81 -0.68 -17.90
C PRO A 78 15.35 -1.04 -17.59
N ALA A 79 14.57 -1.26 -18.65
CA ALA A 79 13.22 -1.77 -18.53
C ALA A 79 13.22 -3.18 -17.93
N VAL A 80 12.37 -3.40 -16.93
CA VAL A 80 12.11 -4.74 -16.36
C VAL A 80 10.74 -5.25 -16.76
N CYS A 81 9.81 -4.34 -17.05
CA CYS A 81 8.49 -4.62 -17.57
C CYS A 81 8.25 -3.76 -18.82
N SER A 82 7.21 -4.08 -19.58
CA SER A 82 6.80 -3.29 -20.74
C SER A 82 6.71 -1.81 -20.38
N CYS A 83 7.56 -1.00 -21.02
CA CYS A 83 7.66 0.45 -20.84
C CYS A 83 8.01 0.93 -19.42
N VAL A 84 8.51 0.08 -18.52
CA VAL A 84 8.75 0.45 -17.12
C VAL A 84 10.08 -0.12 -16.61
N ALA A 85 10.92 0.75 -16.07
CA ALA A 85 11.98 0.39 -15.15
C ALA A 85 11.42 0.36 -13.73
N ALA A 86 11.84 -0.59 -12.90
CA ALA A 86 11.43 -0.67 -11.51
C ALA A 86 12.56 -1.19 -10.62
N ALA A 87 12.57 -0.73 -9.39
CA ALA A 87 13.39 -1.27 -8.30
C ALA A 87 12.51 -1.59 -7.11
N TYR A 88 12.97 -2.52 -6.29
CA TYR A 88 12.44 -2.77 -4.96
C TYR A 88 13.61 -2.95 -3.98
N GLY A 89 13.41 -2.64 -2.71
CA GLY A 89 14.46 -2.70 -1.70
C GLY A 89 14.09 -1.95 -0.42
N TYR A 90 15.08 -1.48 0.32
CA TYR A 90 14.90 -0.67 1.53
C TYR A 90 14.87 0.83 1.20
N PRO A 91 14.24 1.67 2.05
CA PRO A 91 14.12 3.10 1.76
C PRO A 91 15.44 3.85 1.52
N GLY A 92 16.55 3.35 2.07
CA GLY A 92 17.88 3.95 1.96
C GLY A 92 18.71 3.49 0.76
N ASP A 93 18.20 2.57 -0.05
CA ASP A 93 18.97 2.02 -1.17
C ASP A 93 19.21 3.10 -2.25
N GLU A 94 20.38 3.05 -2.89
CA GLU A 94 20.82 4.02 -3.90
C GLU A 94 19.92 4.09 -5.14
N ALA A 95 19.08 3.07 -5.36
CA ALA A 95 18.11 3.07 -6.44
C ALA A 95 16.97 4.09 -6.22
N PHE A 96 16.81 4.60 -5.01
CA PHE A 96 15.68 5.42 -4.60
C PHE A 96 16.06 6.86 -4.30
N LYS A 97 15.16 7.77 -4.66
CA LYS A 97 15.24 9.18 -4.29
C LYS A 97 13.94 9.59 -3.61
N TRP A 98 14.10 10.15 -2.41
CA TRP A 98 13.01 10.71 -1.62
C TRP A 98 12.94 12.23 -1.74
N ARG A 99 11.74 12.76 -1.87
CA ARG A 99 11.43 14.17 -1.64
C ARG A 99 11.29 14.38 -0.13
N GLY A 100 12.39 14.80 0.50
CA GLY A 100 12.46 14.99 1.95
C GLY A 100 13.07 13.79 2.67
N VAL A 101 12.74 13.64 3.95
CA VAL A 101 13.26 12.56 4.79
C VAL A 101 12.49 11.26 4.48
N PRO A 102 13.18 10.14 4.15
CA PRO A 102 12.53 8.85 4.00
C PRO A 102 11.79 8.45 5.29
N PRO A 103 10.58 7.88 5.20
CA PRO A 103 9.90 7.36 6.39
C PRO A 103 10.72 6.22 7.00
N LYS A 104 10.60 6.05 8.31
CA LYS A 104 11.12 4.86 8.98
C LYS A 104 10.25 3.68 8.56
N VAL A 105 10.89 2.67 8.00
CA VAL A 105 10.26 1.42 7.55
C VAL A 105 10.97 0.29 8.26
N ALA A 106 10.20 -0.64 8.81
CA ALA A 106 10.75 -1.80 9.49
C ALA A 106 11.03 -2.96 8.53
N ASN A 107 11.53 -4.08 9.06
CA ASN A 107 11.92 -5.25 8.25
C ASN A 107 10.72 -5.95 7.57
N ASP A 108 9.49 -5.59 7.96
CA ASP A 108 8.25 -6.11 7.41
C ASP A 108 7.74 -5.34 6.19
N ALA A 109 8.45 -4.30 5.75
CA ALA A 109 8.16 -3.61 4.50
C ALA A 109 9.38 -3.47 3.61
N LEU A 110 9.07 -3.29 2.33
CA LEU A 110 9.98 -2.88 1.29
C LEU A 110 9.42 -1.63 0.63
N VAL A 111 10.22 -0.99 -0.20
CA VAL A 111 9.75 0.08 -1.08
C VAL A 111 9.89 -0.35 -2.52
N VAL A 112 8.97 0.11 -3.36
CA VAL A 112 9.01 -0.07 -4.81
C VAL A 112 8.96 1.30 -5.45
N ALA A 113 9.81 1.51 -6.47
CA ALA A 113 9.75 2.71 -7.30
C ALA A 113 9.77 2.32 -8.78
N ILE A 114 9.04 3.09 -9.59
CA ILE A 114 8.92 2.92 -11.04
C ILE A 114 9.43 4.16 -11.77
N GLY A 115 9.85 3.98 -13.01
CA GLY A 115 10.25 5.08 -13.89
C GLY A 115 10.25 4.69 -15.36
N THR A 116 10.23 5.71 -16.22
CA THR A 116 10.30 5.57 -17.69
C THR A 116 11.53 6.24 -18.29
N ASN A 117 12.34 6.92 -17.47
CA ASN A 117 13.53 7.64 -17.93
C ASN A 117 14.58 6.68 -18.49
N GLY A 118 14.85 6.76 -19.80
CA GLY A 118 15.79 5.88 -20.49
C GLY A 118 15.21 4.51 -20.86
N VAL A 119 13.89 4.32 -20.71
CA VAL A 119 13.20 3.08 -21.09
C VAL A 119 12.58 3.23 -22.47
N PRO A 120 12.99 2.42 -23.47
CA PRO A 120 12.32 2.38 -24.76
C PRO A 120 10.84 2.03 -24.59
N CYS A 121 9.96 2.84 -25.18
CA CYS A 121 8.53 2.60 -25.14
C CYS A 121 7.85 3.17 -26.39
N ASP A 122 7.17 2.31 -27.14
CA ASP A 122 6.46 2.73 -28.36
C ASP A 122 5.16 3.49 -28.06
N LYS A 123 4.66 3.40 -26.81
CA LYS A 123 3.49 4.16 -26.39
C LYS A 123 3.89 5.59 -26.03
N GLN A 124 3.36 6.53 -26.81
CA GLN A 124 3.32 7.94 -26.42
C GLN A 124 2.24 8.14 -25.36
N GLY A 125 2.54 8.91 -24.32
CA GLY A 125 1.59 9.20 -23.26
C GLY A 125 2.23 9.86 -22.05
N PRO A 126 1.41 10.19 -21.03
CA PRO A 126 1.88 10.83 -19.80
C PRO A 126 2.80 9.92 -18.96
N GLY A 127 2.81 8.62 -19.22
CA GLY A 127 3.59 7.65 -18.45
C GLY A 127 2.75 6.94 -17.39
N PRO A 128 3.37 6.05 -16.59
CA PRO A 128 2.68 5.28 -15.57
C PRO A 128 2.47 6.09 -14.29
N SER A 129 1.47 5.70 -13.50
CA SER A 129 1.31 6.08 -12.10
C SER A 129 0.92 4.83 -11.31
N ILE A 130 1.35 4.73 -10.05
CA ILE A 130 0.88 3.68 -9.14
C ILE A 130 -0.55 4.02 -8.73
N HIS A 131 -1.46 3.09 -8.99
CA HIS A 131 -2.88 3.16 -8.67
C HIS A 131 -3.16 2.57 -7.28
N ALA A 132 -2.67 1.36 -7.03
CA ALA A 132 -2.95 0.60 -5.81
C ALA A 132 -1.84 -0.42 -5.51
N ILE A 133 -1.86 -0.96 -4.29
CA ILE A 133 -1.05 -2.08 -3.84
C ILE A 133 -2.02 -3.18 -3.42
N ASP A 134 -2.03 -4.28 -4.16
CA ASP A 134 -2.87 -5.45 -3.90
C ASP A 134 -2.01 -6.60 -3.34
N ARG A 135 -2.70 -7.65 -2.85
CA ARG A 135 -2.08 -8.90 -2.41
C ARG A 135 -2.82 -10.10 -2.99
N ASP A 136 -2.06 -11.14 -3.31
CA ASP A 136 -2.59 -12.45 -3.67
C ASP A 136 -1.77 -13.52 -2.90
N GLY A 137 -2.30 -14.00 -1.79
CA GLY A 137 -1.55 -14.85 -0.85
C GLY A 137 -0.27 -14.17 -0.33
N GLU A 138 0.88 -14.79 -0.63
CA GLU A 138 2.20 -14.25 -0.26
C GLU A 138 2.71 -13.17 -1.23
N ASP A 139 2.09 -13.04 -2.39
CA ASP A 139 2.49 -12.12 -3.44
C ASP A 139 1.99 -10.69 -3.17
N VAL A 140 2.78 -9.73 -3.63
CA VAL A 140 2.45 -8.30 -3.58
C VAL A 140 2.40 -7.77 -5.00
N ILE A 141 1.33 -7.06 -5.32
CA ILE A 141 1.05 -6.59 -6.67
C ILE A 141 0.93 -5.07 -6.67
N VAL A 142 1.85 -4.41 -7.36
CA VAL A 142 1.80 -2.97 -7.60
C VAL A 142 1.00 -2.72 -8.88
N VAL A 143 -0.18 -2.13 -8.73
CA VAL A 143 -1.11 -1.86 -9.82
C VAL A 143 -0.77 -0.52 -10.44
N LEU A 144 -0.52 -0.52 -11.75
CA LEU A 144 -0.16 0.65 -12.52
C LEU A 144 -1.34 1.11 -13.36
N GLU A 145 -1.48 2.42 -13.50
CA GLU A 145 -2.42 3.08 -14.39
C GLU A 145 -1.68 4.05 -15.31
N GLU A 146 -2.36 4.55 -16.32
CA GLU A 146 -1.89 5.71 -17.07
C GLU A 146 -2.02 6.96 -16.19
N TRP A 147 -0.96 7.76 -16.12
CA TRP A 147 -0.97 8.95 -15.28
C TRP A 147 -1.99 9.97 -15.79
N ASN A 148 -2.94 10.30 -14.92
CA ASN A 148 -3.88 11.37 -15.15
C ASN A 148 -3.33 12.70 -14.59
N GLN A 149 -3.13 13.69 -15.46
CA GLN A 149 -2.61 15.01 -15.10
C GLN A 149 -3.47 15.78 -14.07
N ALA A 150 -4.72 15.39 -13.86
CA ALA A 150 -5.58 15.96 -12.81
C ALA A 150 -5.14 15.57 -11.38
N ARG A 151 -4.24 14.59 -11.23
CA ARG A 151 -3.68 14.19 -9.93
C ARG A 151 -2.16 14.11 -9.97
N PRO A 152 -1.46 14.30 -8.84
CA PRO A 152 -0.02 14.11 -8.78
C PRO A 152 0.36 12.67 -9.15
N GLN A 153 1.38 12.52 -9.98
CA GLN A 153 1.93 11.21 -10.37
C GLN A 153 2.49 10.49 -9.14
N ALA A 154 2.14 9.21 -8.99
CA ALA A 154 2.68 8.34 -7.97
C ALA A 154 3.72 7.41 -8.59
N LEU A 155 4.98 7.58 -8.21
CA LEU A 155 6.10 6.79 -8.76
C LEU A 155 6.71 5.83 -7.75
N GLY A 156 6.24 5.84 -6.50
CA GLY A 156 6.74 4.95 -5.46
C GLY A 156 5.66 4.50 -4.48
N ALA A 157 5.94 3.39 -3.81
CA ALA A 157 5.08 2.79 -2.80
C ALA A 157 5.91 2.13 -1.69
N ILE A 158 5.35 2.10 -0.49
CA ILE A 158 5.80 1.24 0.61
C ILE A 158 4.89 0.01 0.56
N ILE A 159 5.48 -1.16 0.46
CA ILE A 159 4.78 -2.43 0.30
C ILE A 159 5.09 -3.36 1.46
N PRO A 160 4.15 -4.24 1.85
CA PRO A 160 4.51 -5.32 2.77
C PRO A 160 5.61 -6.17 2.14
N ASN A 161 6.53 -6.66 2.96
CA ASN A 161 7.50 -7.64 2.52
C ASN A 161 6.74 -8.92 2.11
N PRO A 162 6.89 -9.42 0.88
CA PRO A 162 6.25 -10.66 0.47
C PRO A 162 6.67 -11.82 1.38
N GLY A 163 5.83 -12.86 1.45
CA GLY A 163 6.14 -14.09 2.18
C GLY A 163 7.42 -14.77 1.67
N ALA A 164 7.85 -15.83 2.36
CA ALA A 164 9.10 -16.53 2.01
C ALA A 164 9.10 -17.05 0.55
N ASN A 165 7.92 -17.42 0.04
CA ASN A 165 7.71 -17.86 -1.33
C ASN A 165 7.03 -16.78 -2.20
N GLY A 166 6.73 -15.62 -1.61
CA GLY A 166 6.02 -14.52 -2.25
C GLY A 166 6.90 -13.71 -3.19
N HIS A 167 6.26 -13.15 -4.21
CA HIS A 167 6.88 -12.37 -5.27
C HIS A 167 6.31 -10.97 -5.34
N ILE A 168 7.07 -10.07 -5.96
CA ILE A 168 6.65 -8.70 -6.23
C ILE A 168 6.35 -8.59 -7.72
N TYR A 169 5.14 -8.14 -8.03
CA TYR A 169 4.68 -7.97 -9.40
C TYR A 169 4.30 -6.53 -9.70
N LEU A 170 4.43 -6.17 -10.97
CA LEU A 170 3.71 -5.06 -11.57
C LEU A 170 2.58 -5.61 -12.43
N ARG A 171 1.46 -4.89 -12.52
CA ARG A 171 0.41 -5.15 -13.50
C ARG A 171 -0.30 -3.87 -13.92
N GLY A 172 -0.89 -3.86 -15.11
CA GLY A 172 -1.85 -2.83 -15.51
C GLY A 172 -3.14 -2.90 -14.68
N HIS A 173 -3.73 -1.75 -14.40
CA HIS A 173 -5.03 -1.58 -13.75
C HIS A 173 -6.14 -2.17 -14.63
N ASP A 174 -6.04 -1.95 -15.93
CA ASP A 174 -6.94 -2.50 -16.95
C ASP A 174 -6.16 -3.10 -18.13
N LYS A 175 -6.88 -3.75 -19.05
CA LYS A 175 -6.28 -4.41 -20.23
C LYS A 175 -5.65 -3.43 -21.23
N LYS A 176 -5.96 -2.13 -21.15
CA LYS A 176 -5.44 -1.09 -22.06
C LYS A 176 -4.14 -0.49 -21.52
N THR A 177 -3.93 -0.59 -20.21
CA THR A 177 -2.71 -0.14 -19.54
C THR A 177 -1.58 -1.12 -19.84
N ILE A 178 -0.67 -0.71 -20.73
CA ILE A 178 0.47 -1.55 -21.12
C ILE A 178 1.58 -1.61 -20.06
N TYR A 179 1.57 -0.66 -19.12
CA TYR A 179 2.59 -0.54 -18.08
C TYR A 179 2.48 -1.74 -17.13
N GLY A 180 3.62 -2.35 -16.78
CA GLY A 180 3.66 -3.49 -15.87
C GLY A 180 3.28 -4.83 -16.52
N HIS A 181 3.05 -4.88 -17.83
CA HIS A 181 3.00 -6.16 -18.53
C HIS A 181 4.39 -6.80 -18.63
N PRO A 182 4.50 -8.13 -18.67
CA PRO A 182 5.76 -8.82 -18.89
C PRO A 182 6.43 -8.35 -20.18
N ALA A 183 7.73 -8.06 -20.13
CA ALA A 183 8.53 -7.92 -21.33
C ALA A 183 9.02 -9.31 -21.77
N GLY A 184 8.54 -9.80 -22.92
CA GLY A 184 8.95 -11.12 -23.46
C GLY A 184 8.57 -12.30 -22.55
N ALA A 185 9.51 -13.23 -22.32
CA ALA A 185 9.29 -14.48 -21.59
C ALA A 185 9.13 -14.34 -20.06
N GLY A 186 9.19 -13.12 -19.51
CA GLY A 186 9.10 -12.84 -18.07
C GLY A 186 7.68 -12.88 -17.48
N ALA A 187 6.74 -13.59 -18.12
CA ALA A 187 5.40 -13.74 -17.59
C ALA A 187 5.45 -14.57 -16.31
N GLY A 188 5.00 -13.99 -15.19
CA GLY A 188 4.75 -14.77 -13.98
C GLY A 188 3.64 -15.80 -14.20
N PRO A 189 3.31 -16.62 -13.18
CA PRO A 189 2.22 -17.60 -13.28
C PRO A 189 0.88 -16.98 -13.69
N HIS A 190 0.72 -15.66 -13.49
CA HIS A 190 -0.49 -14.92 -13.82
C HIS A 190 -0.55 -14.34 -15.25
N GLY A 191 0.40 -14.64 -16.14
CA GLY A 191 0.38 -14.32 -17.58
C GLY A 191 0.45 -12.83 -17.98
N ARG A 192 -0.16 -11.94 -17.18
CA ARG A 192 -0.17 -10.48 -17.36
C ARG A 192 0.59 -9.73 -16.27
N TRP A 193 1.13 -10.44 -15.29
CA TRP A 193 1.87 -9.84 -14.19
C TRP A 193 3.36 -9.96 -14.48
N CYS A 194 4.03 -8.82 -14.52
CA CYS A 194 5.47 -8.76 -14.67
C CYS A 194 6.12 -8.94 -13.29
N ARG A 195 6.88 -10.01 -13.11
CA ARG A 195 7.63 -10.23 -11.86
C ARG A 195 8.85 -9.31 -11.85
N ILE A 196 9.01 -8.55 -10.77
CA ILE A 196 10.18 -7.67 -10.57
C ILE A 196 11.09 -8.12 -9.44
N GLY A 197 10.62 -9.05 -8.58
CA GLY A 197 11.38 -9.46 -7.41
C GLY A 197 10.77 -10.62 -6.64
N GLN A 198 11.43 -10.95 -5.53
CA GLN A 198 10.98 -11.89 -4.50
C GLN A 198 11.12 -11.21 -3.13
N GLY A 199 10.21 -11.52 -2.20
CA GLY A 199 10.33 -11.06 -0.81
C GLY A 199 11.50 -11.71 -0.09
N THR A 200 11.87 -11.16 1.05
CA THR A 200 12.91 -11.74 1.91
C THR A 200 12.33 -12.67 2.98
N GLY A 201 11.00 -12.88 2.98
CA GLY A 201 10.32 -13.77 3.91
C GLY A 201 10.09 -13.20 5.31
N ALA A 202 10.47 -11.95 5.56
CA ALA A 202 10.16 -11.25 6.82
C ALA A 202 8.73 -10.69 6.84
N ALA A 203 7.81 -11.28 6.07
CA ALA A 203 6.39 -10.96 6.13
C ALA A 203 5.90 -11.25 7.56
N ASN A 204 5.73 -10.20 8.36
CA ASN A 204 4.98 -10.33 9.60
C ASN A 204 3.61 -10.87 9.23
N THR A 205 3.27 -12.02 9.84
CA THR A 205 1.99 -12.73 9.83
C THR A 205 0.89 -11.87 9.25
N VAL A 206 0.39 -12.28 8.07
CA VAL A 206 -0.79 -11.74 7.39
C VAL A 206 -1.70 -11.08 8.43
N VAL A 207 -1.72 -9.74 8.47
CA VAL A 207 -2.82 -9.02 9.12
C VAL A 207 -4.03 -9.51 8.33
N THR A 208 -4.69 -10.53 8.88
CA THR A 208 -5.87 -11.12 8.29
C THR A 208 -6.77 -9.92 8.04
N PRO A 209 -7.16 -9.64 6.78
CA PRO A 209 -7.98 -8.47 6.50
C PRO A 209 -9.12 -8.53 7.48
N THR A 210 -9.22 -7.52 8.36
CA THR A 210 -10.27 -7.43 9.38
C THR A 210 -11.54 -7.80 8.66
N GLN A 211 -12.07 -8.99 8.96
CA GLN A 211 -13.25 -9.49 8.28
C GLN A 211 -14.24 -8.36 8.38
N LYS A 212 -14.67 -7.86 7.21
CA LYS A 212 -15.70 -6.85 7.12
C LYS A 212 -16.83 -7.41 7.97
N VAL A 213 -17.02 -6.85 9.17
CA VAL A 213 -18.05 -7.32 10.09
C VAL A 213 -19.32 -7.14 9.31
N GLU A 214 -19.88 -8.25 8.81
CA GLU A 214 -21.20 -8.25 8.22
C GLU A 214 -22.11 -7.76 9.32
N ASP A 215 -22.63 -6.55 9.14
CA ASP A 215 -23.67 -5.99 9.98
C ASP A 215 -24.76 -7.06 10.07
N PRO A 216 -25.06 -7.62 11.26
CA PRO A 216 -26.11 -8.60 11.39
C PRO A 216 -27.40 -7.94 10.90
N GLN A 217 -27.94 -8.50 9.83
CA GLN A 217 -29.15 -8.04 9.16
C GLN A 217 -30.21 -7.68 10.20
N HIS A 218 -30.66 -6.44 10.13
CA HIS A 218 -31.86 -5.94 10.77
C HIS A 218 -33.03 -6.81 10.30
N ALA A 219 -33.37 -7.84 11.08
CA ALA A 219 -34.55 -8.65 10.86
C ALA A 219 -35.77 -7.74 11.03
N SER A 220 -36.44 -7.41 9.94
CA SER A 220 -37.75 -6.75 9.99
C SER A 220 -38.75 -7.69 10.65
N PRO A 221 -39.45 -7.28 11.72
CA PRO A 221 -40.57 -8.05 12.24
C PRO A 221 -41.70 -8.03 11.19
N SER A 222 -42.13 -9.22 10.79
CA SER A 222 -43.32 -9.39 9.96
C SER A 222 -44.56 -9.15 10.82
N ASP A 223 -45.26 -8.05 10.57
CA ASP A 223 -46.57 -7.78 11.15
C ASP A 223 -47.56 -8.86 10.69
N THR A 224 -48.05 -9.63 11.65
CA THR A 224 -49.20 -10.54 11.48
C THR A 224 -50.44 -9.78 11.93
N VAL A 225 -51.28 -9.36 10.98
CA VAL A 225 -52.63 -8.84 11.27
C VAL A 225 -53.64 -9.95 11.00
N ARG A 226 -54.48 -10.22 12.00
CA ARG A 226 -55.65 -11.10 11.96
C ARG A 226 -56.86 -10.40 11.34
#